data_AF-A0A353T4H6-F1
#
_entry.id   AF-A0A353T4H6-F1
#
_cell.length_a   1.000
_cell.length_b   1.000
_cell.length_c   1.000
_cell.angle_alpha   90.00
_cell.angle_beta   90.00
_cell.angle_gamma   90.00
#
_symmetry.space_group_name_H-M   'P 1'
#
loop_
_entity.id
_entity.type
_entity.pdbx_description
1 polymer ?
#
loop_
_entity_poly.entity_id
_entity_poly.type
_entity_poly.pdbx_seq_one_letter_code
_entity_poly.pdbx_strand_id
1 'polypeptide(L)'
;MQNIFVVEDDDSIREMMIYTLHAAGFEATGFAVGDDIFPALEQELPALVLLDIMLPGSDGICILKRIRQTGKYRDIPVIMLTAKGSEMDRIRGLDLGADDYITKPFFVMEALARVKAVLRRYQAGKSDPKERQVGSIRLSPDRRTVKVGDREISLTYKEFELLQYMMINEDIVLSRDRLLEQVWGFDYNGESRTVDMHIRSLRQKLGEAGNAIKTVRNVGYKIGG
;
A
#
# COMPACT_ATOMS: atom_id res chain seq x y z
N MET A 1 13.45 -18.11 0.18
CA MET A 1 12.70 -17.48 1.28
C MET A 1 12.28 -16.08 0.85
N GLN A 2 11.28 -15.48 1.48
CA GLN A 2 10.88 -14.10 1.17
C GLN A 2 11.82 -13.14 1.90
N ASN A 3 12.59 -12.35 1.16
CA ASN A 3 13.50 -11.34 1.71
C ASN A 3 12.74 -10.04 2.00
N ILE A 4 12.96 -9.45 3.16
CA ILE A 4 12.34 -8.19 3.60
C ILE A 4 13.45 -7.15 3.75
N PHE A 5 13.30 -6.01 3.10
CA PHE A 5 14.24 -4.91 3.26
C PHE A 5 13.80 -4.02 4.42
N VAL A 6 14.75 -3.65 5.29
CA VAL A 6 14.52 -2.80 6.46
C VAL A 6 15.40 -1.56 6.34
N VAL A 7 14.79 -0.42 6.08
CA VAL A 7 15.47 0.88 5.96
C VAL A 7 15.19 1.70 7.21
N GLU A 8 16.19 1.85 8.05
CA GLU A 8 16.09 2.41 9.40
C GLU A 8 17.48 2.87 9.84
N ASP A 9 17.64 4.13 10.25
CA ASP A 9 18.95 4.66 10.66
C ASP A 9 19.32 4.27 12.09
N ASP A 10 18.35 4.03 12.97
CA ASP A 10 18.59 3.52 14.32
C ASP A 10 19.01 2.04 14.30
N ASP A 11 20.29 1.78 14.60
CA ASP A 11 20.88 0.44 14.65
C ASP A 11 20.11 -0.52 15.55
N SER A 12 19.63 -0.05 16.72
CA SER A 12 18.93 -0.89 17.68
C SER A 12 17.56 -1.33 17.14
N ILE A 13 16.83 -0.42 16.50
CA ILE A 13 15.54 -0.74 15.86
C ILE A 13 15.78 -1.68 14.67
N ARG A 14 16.76 -1.38 13.81
CA ARG A 14 17.05 -2.16 12.61
C ARG A 14 17.45 -3.59 12.94
N GLU A 15 18.39 -3.79 13.85
CA GLU A 15 18.84 -5.12 14.27
C GLU A 15 17.73 -5.92 14.95
N MET A 16 16.93 -5.28 15.80
CA MET A 16 15.79 -5.91 16.47
C MET A 16 14.75 -6.41 15.46
N MET A 17 14.44 -5.61 14.43
CA MET A 17 13.54 -6.01 13.35
C MET A 17 14.10 -7.17 12.53
N ILE A 18 15.36 -7.09 12.11
CA ILE A 18 16.03 -8.16 11.35
C ILE A 18 16.00 -9.48 12.13
N TYR A 19 16.41 -9.46 13.40
CA TYR A 19 16.40 -10.64 14.27
C TYR A 19 15.00 -11.27 14.36
N THR A 20 13.97 -10.44 14.54
CA THR A 20 12.58 -10.90 14.66
C THR A 20 12.06 -11.51 13.37
N LEU A 21 12.36 -10.88 12.22
CA LEU A 21 11.97 -11.39 10.91
C LEU A 21 12.61 -12.75 10.64
N HIS A 22 13.91 -12.90 10.95
CA HIS A 22 14.60 -14.20 10.88
C HIS A 22 13.98 -15.25 11.80
N ALA A 23 13.71 -14.91 13.06
CA ALA A 23 13.06 -15.81 14.01
C ALA A 23 11.66 -16.26 13.54
N ALA A 24 11.00 -15.42 12.72
CA ALA A 24 9.70 -15.73 12.12
C ALA A 24 9.79 -16.47 10.77
N GLY A 25 10.99 -16.81 10.28
CA GLY A 25 11.23 -17.58 9.06
C GLY A 25 11.35 -16.74 7.78
N PHE A 26 11.53 -15.43 7.88
CA PHE A 26 11.84 -14.55 6.74
C PHE A 26 13.35 -14.34 6.61
N GLU A 27 13.80 -14.00 5.40
CA GLU A 27 15.12 -13.37 5.24
C GLU A 27 14.94 -11.86 5.44
N ALA A 28 15.95 -11.17 5.96
CA ALA A 28 15.89 -9.74 6.16
C ALA A 28 17.24 -9.07 5.86
N THR A 29 17.18 -7.96 5.11
CA THR A 29 18.35 -7.15 4.75
C THR A 29 18.18 -5.73 5.27
N GLY A 30 19.15 -5.24 6.05
CA GLY A 30 19.10 -3.92 6.68
C GLY A 30 19.87 -2.85 5.92
N PHE A 31 19.35 -1.62 5.91
CA PHE A 31 19.96 -0.42 5.35
C PHE A 31 19.90 0.71 6.36
N ALA A 32 21.06 1.26 6.74
CA ALA A 32 21.13 2.43 7.64
C ALA A 32 20.93 3.76 6.89
N VAL A 33 21.22 3.77 5.59
CA VAL A 33 21.08 4.94 4.72
C VAL A 33 20.01 4.65 3.68
N GLY A 34 19.07 5.59 3.52
CA GLY A 34 17.90 5.40 2.67
C GLY A 34 18.21 5.10 1.20
N ASP A 35 19.22 5.75 0.63
CA ASP A 35 19.57 5.57 -0.78
C ASP A 35 20.25 4.22 -1.10
N ASP A 36 20.79 3.53 -0.09
CA ASP A 36 21.45 2.23 -0.26
C ASP A 36 20.46 1.11 -0.63
N ILE A 37 19.16 1.34 -0.45
CA ILE A 37 18.13 0.39 -0.89
C ILE A 37 18.10 0.23 -2.41
N PHE A 38 18.41 1.28 -3.20
CA PHE A 38 18.24 1.21 -4.65
C PHE A 38 19.24 0.28 -5.35
N PRO A 39 20.54 0.30 -5.03
CA PRO A 39 21.47 -0.72 -5.50
C PRO A 39 21.04 -2.16 -5.15
N ALA A 40 20.42 -2.38 -3.99
CA ALA A 40 19.91 -3.69 -3.62
C ALA A 40 18.65 -4.08 -4.40
N LEU A 41 17.73 -3.14 -4.63
CA LEU A 41 16.53 -3.33 -5.47
C LEU A 41 16.86 -3.67 -6.93
N GLU A 42 18.03 -3.24 -7.43
CA GLU A 42 18.52 -3.64 -8.75
C GLU A 42 18.92 -5.13 -8.80
N GLN A 43 19.36 -5.70 -7.68
CA GLN A 43 19.84 -7.08 -7.58
C GLN A 43 18.70 -8.06 -7.24
N GLU A 44 17.83 -7.68 -6.32
CA GLU A 44 16.72 -8.51 -5.84
C GLU A 44 15.50 -7.64 -5.51
N LEU A 45 14.31 -8.10 -5.92
CA LEU A 45 13.05 -7.50 -5.47
C LEU A 45 12.63 -8.13 -4.14
N PRO A 46 12.57 -7.37 -3.04
CA PRO A 46 12.12 -7.89 -1.76
C PRO A 46 10.62 -8.17 -1.80
N ALA A 47 10.18 -9.08 -0.93
CA ALA A 47 8.78 -9.36 -0.71
C ALA A 47 8.05 -8.20 -0.02
N LEU A 48 8.76 -7.37 0.75
CA LEU A 48 8.24 -6.20 1.45
C LEU A 48 9.40 -5.25 1.85
N VAL A 49 9.13 -3.96 1.93
CA VAL A 49 10.04 -2.94 2.48
C VAL A 49 9.42 -2.36 3.76
N LEU A 50 10.16 -2.39 4.85
CA LEU A 50 9.95 -1.56 6.04
C LEU A 50 10.77 -0.29 5.85
N LEU A 51 10.13 0.88 5.87
CA LEU A 51 10.78 2.15 5.52
C LEU A 51 10.52 3.20 6.58
N ASP A 52 11.56 3.64 7.28
CA ASP A 52 11.46 4.83 8.11
C ASP A 52 11.20 6.08 7.26
N ILE A 53 10.29 6.92 7.75
CA ILE A 53 10.03 8.26 7.21
C ILE A 53 11.21 9.19 7.48
N MET A 54 11.80 9.15 8.68
CA MET A 54 12.82 10.09 9.10
C MET A 54 14.21 9.46 8.99
N LEU A 55 14.85 9.60 7.83
CA LEU A 55 16.21 9.12 7.61
C LEU A 55 17.20 10.31 7.53
N PRO A 56 18.44 10.17 8.00
CA PRO A 56 19.48 11.18 7.78
C PRO A 56 19.78 11.32 6.28
N GLY A 57 19.72 12.54 5.76
CA GLY A 57 20.09 12.85 4.37
C GLY A 57 19.07 12.43 3.28
N SER A 58 18.03 11.68 3.64
CA SER A 58 16.95 11.28 2.71
C SER A 58 15.59 11.28 3.42
N ASP A 59 14.53 11.61 2.71
CA ASP A 59 13.17 11.52 3.25
C ASP A 59 12.56 10.19 2.80
N GLY A 60 12.11 9.34 3.74
CA GLY A 60 11.45 8.07 3.44
C GLY A 60 10.25 8.24 2.52
N ILE A 61 9.58 9.39 2.56
CA ILE A 61 8.50 9.74 1.63
C ILE A 61 9.03 9.88 0.19
N CYS A 62 10.22 10.47 0.01
CA CYS A 62 10.85 10.58 -1.31
C CYS A 62 11.28 9.21 -1.84
N ILE A 63 11.77 8.33 -0.96
CA ILE A 63 12.11 6.94 -1.31
C ILE A 63 10.86 6.18 -1.75
N LEU A 64 9.77 6.26 -0.99
CA LEU A 64 8.48 5.66 -1.36
C LEU A 64 7.99 6.16 -2.73
N LYS A 65 8.05 7.47 -2.98
CA LYS A 65 7.69 8.03 -4.30
C LYS A 65 8.53 7.43 -5.41
N ARG A 66 9.84 7.33 -5.22
CA ARG A 66 10.76 6.76 -6.21
C ARG A 66 10.48 5.28 -6.46
N ILE A 67 10.20 4.50 -5.42
CA ILE A 67 9.74 3.09 -5.53
C ILE A 67 8.47 3.04 -6.41
N ARG A 68 7.45 3.86 -6.11
CA ARG A 68 6.16 3.83 -6.84
C ARG A 68 6.25 4.34 -8.28
N GLN A 69 7.16 5.26 -8.56
CA GLN A 69 7.40 5.80 -9.91
C GLN A 69 8.23 4.86 -10.79
N THR A 70 8.98 3.93 -10.18
CA THR A 70 9.83 2.98 -10.91
C THR A 70 9.07 1.69 -11.21
N GLY A 71 8.85 1.39 -12.50
CA GLY A 71 7.95 0.32 -12.95
C GLY A 71 8.18 -1.04 -12.26
N LYS A 72 9.43 -1.51 -12.20
CA LYS A 72 9.78 -2.79 -11.57
C LYS A 72 9.67 -2.83 -10.03
N TYR A 73 9.62 -1.66 -9.37
CA TYR A 73 9.55 -1.56 -7.90
C TYR A 73 8.13 -1.24 -7.41
N ARG A 74 7.26 -0.83 -8.34
CA ARG A 74 5.96 -0.25 -8.02
C ARG A 74 5.10 -1.14 -7.14
N ASP A 75 5.11 -2.45 -7.41
CA ASP A 75 4.27 -3.43 -6.74
C ASP A 75 4.89 -4.00 -5.46
N ILE A 76 6.09 -3.56 -5.08
CA ILE A 76 6.70 -3.98 -3.81
C ILE A 76 5.84 -3.43 -2.66
N PRO A 77 5.36 -4.27 -1.73
CA PRO A 77 4.67 -3.79 -0.54
C PRO A 77 5.58 -2.91 0.32
N VAL A 78 5.10 -1.75 0.76
CA VAL A 78 5.87 -0.85 1.64
C VAL A 78 5.07 -0.54 2.91
N ILE A 79 5.67 -0.79 4.07
CA ILE A 79 5.15 -0.36 5.37
C ILE A 79 6.02 0.78 5.88
N MET A 80 5.41 1.94 6.16
CA MET A 80 6.13 3.11 6.67
C MET A 80 6.27 3.05 8.19
N LEU A 81 7.48 3.25 8.72
CA LEU A 81 7.71 3.47 10.15
C LEU A 81 7.65 4.98 10.41
N THR A 82 6.85 5.43 11.37
CA THR A 82 6.57 6.86 11.59
C THR A 82 6.63 7.21 13.08
N ALA A 83 7.06 8.42 13.42
CA ALA A 83 7.03 8.89 14.80
C ALA A 83 5.59 9.09 15.31
N LYS A 84 5.40 8.92 16.62
CA LYS A 84 4.12 9.22 17.28
C LYS A 84 3.76 10.70 17.13
N GLY A 85 2.57 10.96 16.57
CA GLY A 85 1.99 12.31 16.51
C GLY A 85 2.03 12.99 15.14
N SER A 86 2.68 12.40 14.12
CA SER A 86 2.64 12.97 12.77
C SER A 86 1.52 12.36 11.92
N GLU A 87 0.28 12.68 12.28
CA GLU A 87 -0.92 12.33 11.48
C GLU A 87 -0.74 12.75 10.01
N MET A 88 -0.10 13.89 9.77
CA MET A 88 0.24 14.36 8.42
C MET A 88 1.19 13.44 7.65
N ASP A 89 2.20 12.84 8.29
CA ASP A 89 3.16 11.99 7.59
C ASP A 89 2.53 10.63 7.27
N ARG A 90 1.71 10.13 8.19
CA ARG A 90 0.89 8.95 7.95
C ARG A 90 -0.08 9.15 6.77
N ILE A 91 -0.79 10.28 6.78
CA ILE A 91 -1.69 10.71 5.70
C ILE A 91 -0.94 10.78 4.37
N ARG A 92 0.23 11.44 4.35
CA ARG A 92 1.07 11.59 3.15
C ARG A 92 1.59 10.26 2.65
N GLY A 93 2.12 9.40 3.51
CA GLY A 93 2.63 8.08 3.13
C GLY A 93 1.55 7.24 2.45
N LEU A 94 0.34 7.25 3.01
CA LEU A 94 -0.82 6.56 2.43
C LEU A 94 -1.23 7.16 1.08
N ASP A 95 -1.31 8.49 0.95
CA ASP A 95 -1.57 9.15 -0.36
C ASP A 95 -0.58 8.74 -1.44
N LEU A 96 0.68 8.57 -1.03
CA LEU A 96 1.80 8.26 -1.91
C LEU A 96 1.95 6.77 -2.18
N GLY A 97 1.06 5.94 -1.62
CA GLY A 97 0.95 4.52 -1.94
C GLY A 97 1.64 3.57 -0.95
N ALA A 98 1.86 3.98 0.30
CA ALA A 98 2.21 3.04 1.36
C ALA A 98 1.06 2.04 1.61
N ASP A 99 1.40 0.80 1.93
CA ASP A 99 0.44 -0.29 2.11
C ASP A 99 -0.01 -0.46 3.55
N ASP A 100 0.84 -0.06 4.49
CA ASP A 100 0.54 0.06 5.92
C ASP A 100 1.50 1.07 6.57
N TYR A 101 1.27 1.40 7.83
CA TYR A 101 2.20 2.20 8.63
C TYR A 101 2.28 1.68 10.07
N ILE A 102 3.40 1.93 10.73
CA ILE A 102 3.68 1.52 12.11
C ILE A 102 4.20 2.74 12.87
N THR A 103 3.55 3.09 13.97
CA THR A 103 3.96 4.23 14.80
C THR A 103 5.02 3.81 15.82
N LYS A 104 6.15 4.52 15.86
CA LYS A 104 7.20 4.43 16.87
C LYS A 104 6.80 5.20 18.14
N PRO A 105 7.04 4.66 19.35
CA PRO A 105 7.57 3.32 19.61
C PRO A 105 6.50 2.24 19.37
N PHE A 106 6.91 1.10 18.81
CA PHE A 106 6.03 -0.03 18.52
C PHE A 106 6.48 -1.30 19.23
N PHE A 107 5.55 -2.24 19.41
CA PHE A 107 5.88 -3.60 19.81
C PHE A 107 6.30 -4.42 18.59
N VAL A 108 7.42 -5.12 18.71
CA VAL A 108 8.01 -5.92 17.63
C VAL A 108 7.05 -6.99 17.10
N MET A 109 6.29 -7.62 17.99
CA MET A 109 5.28 -8.61 17.62
C MET A 109 4.11 -8.00 16.83
N GLU A 110 3.76 -6.73 17.10
CA GLU A 110 2.77 -5.99 16.33
C GLU A 110 3.29 -5.71 14.90
N ALA A 111 4.54 -5.25 14.80
CA ALA A 111 5.17 -5.00 13.50
C ALA A 111 5.23 -6.28 12.65
N LEU A 112 5.63 -7.41 13.25
CA LEU A 112 5.63 -8.71 12.59
C LEU A 112 4.24 -9.14 12.12
N ALA A 113 3.20 -8.92 12.94
CA ALA A 113 1.83 -9.24 12.57
C ALA A 113 1.36 -8.44 11.34
N ARG A 114 1.70 -7.14 11.28
CA ARG A 114 1.41 -6.27 10.13
C ARG A 114 2.17 -6.69 8.87
N VAL A 115 3.45 -7.04 8.99
CA VAL A 115 4.25 -7.62 7.88
C VAL A 115 3.55 -8.86 7.32
N LYS A 116 3.19 -9.82 8.18
CA LYS A 116 2.48 -11.05 7.76
C LYS A 116 1.13 -10.74 7.13
N ALA A 117 0.39 -9.77 7.66
CA ALA A 117 -0.90 -9.37 7.12
C ALA A 117 -0.79 -8.75 5.72
N VAL A 118 0.18 -7.85 5.49
CA VAL A 118 0.45 -7.26 4.17
C VAL A 118 0.85 -8.35 3.18
N LEU A 119 1.83 -9.18 3.51
CA LEU A 119 2.27 -10.28 2.64
C LEU A 119 1.13 -11.24 2.28
N ARG A 120 0.28 -11.59 3.25
CA ARG A 120 -0.89 -12.44 3.00
C ARG A 120 -1.86 -11.82 1.99
N ARG A 121 -2.14 -10.52 2.08
CA ARG A 121 -3.06 -9.83 1.14
C ARG A 121 -2.49 -9.83 -0.28
N TYR A 122 -1.18 -9.59 -0.43
CA TYR A 122 -0.51 -9.66 -1.72
C TYR A 122 -0.48 -11.06 -2.33
N GLN A 123 -0.47 -12.11 -1.51
CA GLN A 123 -0.57 -13.51 -1.96
C GLN A 123 -2.01 -13.96 -2.22
N ALA A 124 -2.99 -13.42 -1.48
CA ALA A 124 -4.39 -13.81 -1.51
C ALA A 124 -5.21 -13.22 -2.67
N GLY A 125 -4.63 -12.30 -3.46
CA GLY A 125 -5.23 -11.69 -4.66
C GLY A 125 -5.57 -12.66 -5.82
N LYS A 126 -5.64 -13.97 -5.57
CA LYS A 126 -5.97 -15.04 -6.54
C LYS A 126 -7.44 -15.48 -6.51
N SER A 127 -8.34 -14.68 -5.93
CA SER A 127 -9.72 -15.09 -5.67
C SER A 127 -10.69 -14.31 -6.54
N ASP A 128 -11.14 -14.97 -7.62
CA ASP A 128 -12.06 -14.55 -8.69
C ASP A 128 -11.41 -13.97 -9.96
N PRO A 129 -11.09 -14.82 -10.96
CA PRO A 129 -10.30 -14.47 -12.14
C PRO A 129 -11.10 -13.69 -13.21
N LYS A 130 -12.38 -13.39 -12.97
CA LYS A 130 -13.19 -12.72 -13.99
C LYS A 130 -12.77 -11.26 -14.13
N GLU A 131 -12.40 -10.89 -15.36
CA GLU A 131 -12.27 -9.49 -15.73
C GLU A 131 -13.57 -8.76 -15.43
N ARG A 132 -13.44 -7.56 -14.85
CA ARG A 132 -14.58 -6.71 -14.49
C ARG A 132 -14.56 -5.46 -15.35
N GLN A 133 -15.73 -5.01 -15.75
CA GLN A 133 -15.88 -3.79 -16.54
C GLN A 133 -16.99 -2.92 -15.98
N VAL A 134 -16.67 -1.64 -15.70
CA VAL A 134 -17.64 -0.61 -15.33
C VAL A 134 -17.41 0.59 -16.24
N GLY A 135 -18.36 0.85 -17.14
CA GLY A 135 -18.18 1.83 -18.21
C GLY A 135 -16.93 1.53 -19.06
N SER A 136 -15.99 2.47 -19.11
CA SER A 136 -14.72 2.32 -19.84
C SER A 136 -13.58 1.73 -19.00
N ILE A 137 -13.78 1.47 -17.71
CA ILE A 137 -12.80 0.89 -16.80
C ILE A 137 -12.83 -0.63 -16.94
N ARG A 138 -11.71 -1.25 -17.31
CA ARG A 138 -11.50 -2.71 -17.31
C ARG A 138 -10.45 -3.06 -16.27
N LEU A 139 -10.74 -4.04 -15.41
CA LEU A 139 -9.84 -4.52 -14.36
C LEU A 139 -9.66 -6.04 -14.51
N SER A 140 -8.41 -6.48 -14.58
CA SER A 140 -8.04 -7.89 -14.65
C SER A 140 -7.34 -8.30 -13.36
N PRO A 141 -8.01 -9.01 -12.42
CA PRO A 141 -7.44 -9.41 -11.12
C PRO A 141 -6.15 -10.21 -11.26
N ASP A 142 -6.16 -11.24 -12.10
CA ASP A 142 -5.03 -12.16 -12.28
C ASP A 142 -3.77 -11.47 -12.82
N ARG A 143 -3.98 -10.46 -13.67
CA ARG A 143 -2.88 -9.68 -14.27
C ARG A 143 -2.51 -8.47 -13.42
N ARG A 144 -3.30 -8.16 -12.39
CA ARG A 144 -3.22 -6.93 -11.60
C ARG A 144 -3.17 -5.66 -12.47
N THR A 145 -3.90 -5.65 -13.59
CA THR A 145 -3.91 -4.52 -14.53
C THR A 145 -5.25 -3.82 -14.57
N VAL A 146 -5.21 -2.52 -14.83
CA VAL A 146 -6.38 -1.67 -15.05
C VAL A 146 -6.21 -0.92 -16.36
N LYS A 147 -7.26 -0.87 -17.18
CA LYS A 147 -7.31 -0.09 -18.41
C LYS A 147 -8.51 0.84 -18.41
N VAL A 148 -8.34 2.03 -19.00
CA VAL A 148 -9.43 2.93 -19.37
C VAL A 148 -9.44 3.03 -20.89
N GLY A 149 -10.48 2.47 -21.52
CA GLY A 149 -10.42 2.16 -22.94
C GLY A 149 -9.23 1.24 -23.22
N ASP A 150 -8.33 1.63 -24.13
CA ASP A 150 -7.12 0.87 -24.47
C ASP A 150 -5.87 1.31 -23.69
N ARG A 151 -5.96 2.38 -22.90
CA ARG A 151 -4.84 2.89 -22.12
C ARG A 151 -4.72 2.16 -20.80
N GLU A 152 -3.52 1.63 -20.51
CA GLU A 152 -3.20 1.07 -19.21
C GLU A 152 -3.00 2.16 -18.15
N ILE A 153 -3.65 1.96 -17.00
CA ILE A 153 -3.61 2.86 -15.85
C ILE A 153 -2.79 2.20 -14.75
N SER A 154 -1.71 2.88 -14.38
CA SER A 154 -0.88 2.49 -13.26
C SER A 154 -1.55 2.86 -11.94
N LEU A 155 -1.91 1.86 -11.14
CA LEU A 155 -2.39 2.03 -9.77
C LEU A 155 -1.38 1.49 -8.76
N THR A 156 -1.40 2.02 -7.54
CA THR A 156 -0.73 1.38 -6.40
C THR A 156 -1.51 0.12 -6.00
N TYR A 157 -0.92 -0.73 -5.15
CA TYR A 157 -1.60 -1.92 -4.67
C TYR A 157 -2.94 -1.57 -4.01
N LYS A 158 -2.97 -0.62 -3.06
CA LYS A 158 -4.20 -0.19 -2.38
C LYS A 158 -5.22 0.46 -3.30
N GLU A 159 -4.80 1.24 -4.28
CA GLU A 159 -5.73 1.78 -5.29
C GLU A 159 -6.36 0.69 -6.13
N PHE A 160 -5.58 -0.33 -6.52
CA PHE A 160 -6.07 -1.49 -7.24
C PHE A 160 -7.07 -2.29 -6.41
N GLU A 161 -6.72 -2.64 -5.17
CA GLU A 161 -7.61 -3.37 -4.26
C GLU A 161 -8.90 -2.58 -3.99
N LEU A 162 -8.79 -1.26 -3.79
CA LEU A 162 -9.95 -0.38 -3.60
C LEU A 162 -10.85 -0.39 -4.83
N LEU A 163 -10.30 -0.19 -6.03
CA LEU A 163 -11.06 -0.23 -7.27
C LEU A 163 -11.71 -1.60 -7.50
N GLN A 164 -10.95 -2.68 -7.30
CA GLN A 164 -11.45 -4.04 -7.42
C GLN A 164 -12.61 -4.30 -6.46
N TYR A 165 -12.45 -3.95 -5.18
CA TYR A 165 -13.49 -4.14 -4.18
C TYR A 165 -14.75 -3.34 -4.49
N MET A 166 -14.60 -2.10 -4.98
CA MET A 166 -15.73 -1.31 -5.47
C MET A 166 -16.40 -1.96 -6.68
N MET A 167 -15.65 -2.44 -7.68
CA MET A 167 -16.19 -3.09 -8.89
C MET A 167 -16.81 -4.47 -8.60
N ILE A 168 -16.39 -5.16 -7.54
CA ILE A 168 -17.07 -6.37 -7.05
C ILE A 168 -18.47 -6.01 -6.50
N ASN A 169 -18.60 -4.83 -5.91
CA ASN A 169 -19.80 -4.31 -5.29
C ASN A 169 -20.40 -3.16 -6.12
N GLU A 170 -20.48 -3.33 -7.45
CA GLU A 170 -21.07 -2.34 -8.35
C GLU A 170 -22.49 -1.96 -7.90
N ASP A 171 -22.81 -0.66 -7.99
CA ASP A 171 -24.07 -0.03 -7.55
C ASP A 171 -24.42 -0.17 -6.06
N ILE A 172 -23.55 -0.78 -5.25
CA ILE A 172 -23.70 -0.86 -3.80
C ILE A 172 -22.98 0.31 -3.14
N VAL A 173 -23.66 0.99 -2.23
CA VAL A 173 -23.02 2.04 -1.40
C VAL A 173 -22.17 1.38 -0.32
N LEU A 174 -20.87 1.63 -0.36
CA LEU A 174 -19.90 1.14 0.60
C LEU A 174 -19.57 2.26 1.59
N SER A 175 -19.75 2.01 2.88
CA SER A 175 -19.34 2.96 3.93
C SER A 175 -17.81 3.08 3.95
N ARG A 176 -17.33 4.22 4.46
CA ARG A 176 -15.88 4.43 4.63
C ARG A 176 -15.24 3.37 5.50
N ASP A 177 -15.90 3.02 6.61
CA ASP A 177 -15.39 2.00 7.54
C ASP A 177 -15.32 0.63 6.85
N ARG A 178 -16.31 0.27 6.03
CA ARG A 178 -16.29 -0.98 5.27
C ARG A 178 -15.20 -0.99 4.20
N LEU A 179 -15.00 0.11 3.48
CA LEU A 179 -13.90 0.24 2.52
C LEU A 179 -12.54 0.12 3.23
N LEU A 180 -12.41 0.77 4.38
CA LEU A 180 -11.21 0.77 5.19
C LEU A 180 -10.88 -0.64 5.69
N GLU A 181 -11.85 -1.30 6.31
CA GLU A 181 -11.72 -2.64 6.86
C GLU A 181 -11.37 -3.68 5.77
N GLN A 182 -12.02 -3.60 4.60
CA GLN A 182 -11.83 -4.62 3.56
C GLN A 182 -10.51 -4.44 2.80
N VAL A 183 -10.08 -3.20 2.57
CA VAL A 183 -8.87 -2.92 1.79
C VAL A 183 -7.61 -2.81 2.68
N TRP A 184 -7.73 -2.34 3.91
CA TRP A 184 -6.61 -2.18 4.87
C TRP A 184 -6.62 -3.20 6.02
N GLY A 185 -7.76 -3.82 6.33
CA GLY A 185 -7.90 -4.84 7.38
C GLY A 185 -8.49 -4.31 8.70
N PHE A 186 -9.00 -5.22 9.53
CA PHE A 186 -9.59 -4.93 10.85
C PHE A 186 -8.61 -4.32 11.87
N ASP A 187 -7.31 -4.65 11.78
CA ASP A 187 -6.28 -4.15 12.72
C ASP A 187 -5.79 -2.72 12.37
N TYR A 188 -6.44 -2.08 11.40
CA TYR A 188 -6.11 -0.72 10.97
C TYR A 188 -6.86 0.30 11.87
N ASN A 189 -6.16 0.81 12.89
CA ASN A 189 -6.64 1.90 13.76
C ASN A 189 -6.57 3.27 13.08
N GLY A 190 -7.08 3.35 11.86
CA GLY A 190 -7.06 4.59 11.09
C GLY A 190 -8.36 5.30 10.92
N GLU A 191 -8.22 6.59 10.64
CA GLU A 191 -9.35 7.42 10.33
C GLU A 191 -9.85 7.16 8.92
N SER A 192 -11.16 7.31 8.74
CA SER A 192 -11.86 7.20 7.46
C SER A 192 -11.29 8.12 6.36
N ARG A 193 -10.49 9.14 6.73
CA ARG A 193 -9.79 10.05 5.82
C ARG A 193 -8.86 9.34 4.83
N THR A 194 -8.29 8.19 5.19
CA THR A 194 -7.44 7.40 4.28
C THR A 194 -8.19 6.97 3.03
N VAL A 195 -9.46 6.57 3.17
CA VAL A 195 -10.32 6.16 2.05
C VAL A 195 -10.53 7.33 1.11
N ASP A 196 -10.87 8.51 1.65
CA ASP A 196 -11.16 9.70 0.86
C ASP A 196 -9.98 10.12 -0.02
N MET A 197 -8.75 9.98 0.50
CA MET A 197 -7.52 10.26 -0.23
C MET A 197 -7.27 9.28 -1.37
N HIS A 198 -7.41 7.97 -1.09
CA HIS A 198 -7.27 6.96 -2.14
C HIS A 198 -8.33 7.10 -3.21
N ILE A 199 -9.57 7.45 -2.86
CA ILE A 199 -10.63 7.76 -3.84
C ILE A 199 -10.25 8.97 -4.69
N ARG A 200 -9.68 10.01 -4.08
CA ARG A 200 -9.21 11.20 -4.82
C ARG A 200 -8.09 10.85 -5.80
N SER A 201 -7.05 10.14 -5.34
CA SER A 201 -5.93 9.71 -6.20
C SER A 201 -6.41 8.79 -7.32
N LEU A 202 -7.27 7.82 -6.99
CA LEU A 202 -7.86 6.88 -7.94
C LEU A 202 -8.65 7.60 -9.03
N ARG A 203 -9.52 8.55 -8.67
CA ARG A 203 -10.25 9.38 -9.64
C ARG A 203 -9.31 10.16 -10.55
N GLN A 204 -8.24 10.75 -9.99
CA GLN A 204 -7.25 11.49 -10.76
C GLN A 204 -6.54 10.60 -11.77
N LYS A 205 -6.14 9.37 -11.38
CA LYS A 205 -5.46 8.41 -12.25
C LYS A 205 -6.38 7.83 -13.33
N LEU A 206 -7.66 7.65 -13.04
CA LEU A 206 -8.66 7.16 -13.99
C LEU A 206 -9.16 8.25 -14.98
N GLY A 207 -8.85 9.52 -14.73
CA GLY A 207 -9.32 10.64 -15.56
C GLY A 207 -10.85 10.74 -15.58
N GLU A 208 -11.45 10.98 -16.75
CA GLU A 208 -12.91 11.08 -16.89
C GLU A 208 -13.66 9.82 -16.45
N ALA A 209 -13.05 8.63 -16.62
CA ALA A 209 -13.65 7.37 -16.16
C ALA A 209 -13.80 7.33 -14.63
N GLY A 210 -12.99 8.11 -13.89
CA GLY A 210 -13.13 8.29 -12.44
C GLY A 210 -14.50 8.85 -12.03
N ASN A 211 -15.26 9.45 -12.94
CA ASN A 211 -16.63 9.90 -12.69
C ASN A 211 -17.61 8.74 -12.41
N ALA A 212 -17.26 7.50 -12.73
CA ALA A 212 -18.02 6.31 -12.32
C ALA A 212 -18.00 6.10 -10.80
N ILE A 213 -16.98 6.61 -10.11
CA ILE A 213 -16.91 6.58 -8.65
C ILE A 213 -17.71 7.77 -8.11
N LYS A 214 -18.84 7.52 -7.46
CA LYS A 214 -19.74 8.54 -6.91
C LYS A 214 -19.56 8.66 -5.39
N THR A 215 -19.63 9.90 -4.89
CA THR A 215 -19.69 10.18 -3.46
C THR A 215 -21.14 10.18 -3.00
N VAL A 216 -21.49 9.33 -2.04
CA VAL A 216 -22.79 9.36 -1.36
C VAL A 216 -22.60 10.11 -0.03
N ARG A 217 -23.13 11.34 0.04
CA ARG A 217 -22.90 12.25 1.17
C ARG A 217 -23.26 11.58 2.50
N ASN A 218 -22.38 11.72 3.49
CA ASN A 218 -22.50 11.15 4.84
C ASN A 218 -22.57 9.62 4.93
N VAL A 219 -22.41 8.89 3.82
CA VAL A 219 -22.42 7.42 3.82
C VAL A 219 -21.07 6.87 3.37
N GLY A 220 -20.62 7.22 2.16
CA GLY A 220 -19.39 6.66 1.59
C GLY A 220 -19.33 6.80 0.08
N TYR A 221 -18.98 5.72 -0.60
CA TYR A 221 -18.74 5.71 -2.04
C TYR A 221 -19.44 4.54 -2.72
N LYS A 222 -19.81 4.74 -3.99
CA LYS A 222 -20.26 3.66 -4.89
C LYS A 222 -19.52 3.79 -6.23
N ILE A 223 -19.38 2.69 -6.95
CA ILE A 223 -19.00 2.71 -8.36
C ILE A 223 -20.19 2.22 -9.20
N GLY A 224 -20.43 2.83 -10.35
CA GLY A 224 -21.57 2.51 -11.21
C GLY A 224 -22.39 3.74 -11.59
N GLY A 225 -23.60 3.50 -12.08
CA GLY A 225 -24.56 4.55 -12.50
C GLY A 225 -25.30 5.14 -11.31
#